data_AF-A0A6J3V9W3-F1
#
_entry.id   AF-A0A6J3V9W3-F1
#
_cell.length_a   1.000
_cell.length_b   1.000
_cell.length_c   1.000
_cell.angle_alpha   90.00
_cell.angle_beta   90.00
_cell.angle_gamma   90.00
#
_symmetry.space_group_name_H-M   'P 1'
#
loop_
_entity.id
_entity.type
_entity.pdbx_description
1 polymer ?
#
loop_
_entity_poly.entity_id
_entity_poly.type
_entity_poly.pdbx_seq_one_letter_code
_entity_poly.pdbx_strand_id
1 'polypeptide(L)'
;SDPASEVKFWQREVVALRQQLDSLQENHRQMMGQELPGLGAKGLQNLENQLEMSLRGVRMRKDQRMIDEIQELKRKGTFIHEENVELYKKVHEERAKNGTNMDSLLTNGLDIGDASSVPVQQIYEPLTSG
;
A
#
# COMPACT_ATOMS: atom_id res chain seq x y z
N SER A 1 -21.47 -4.22 -52.97
CA SER A 1 -20.02 -4.26 -52.72
C SER A 1 -19.39 -5.37 -53.53
N ASP A 2 -18.21 -5.12 -54.09
CA ASP A 2 -17.41 -6.13 -54.80
C ASP A 2 -16.72 -7.05 -53.77
N PRO A 3 -17.00 -8.37 -53.75
CA PRO A 3 -16.43 -9.31 -52.79
C PRO A 3 -14.89 -9.33 -52.80
N ALA A 4 -14.27 -9.09 -53.96
CA ALA A 4 -12.81 -9.10 -54.07
C ALA A 4 -12.16 -7.90 -53.35
N SER A 5 -12.85 -6.77 -53.31
CA SER A 5 -12.41 -5.57 -52.60
C SER A 5 -12.46 -5.75 -51.08
N GLU A 6 -13.46 -6.47 -50.57
CA GLU A 6 -13.62 -6.76 -49.15
C GLU A 6 -12.55 -7.75 -48.65
N VAL A 7 -12.26 -8.79 -49.43
CA VAL A 7 -11.16 -9.74 -49.12
C VAL A 7 -9.80 -9.02 -49.07
N LYS A 8 -9.50 -8.13 -50.02
CA LYS A 8 -8.25 -7.35 -50.01
C LYS A 8 -8.15 -6.37 -48.84
N PHE A 9 -9.28 -5.85 -48.36
CA PHE A 9 -9.32 -5.02 -47.16
C PHE A 9 -8.94 -5.84 -45.93
N TRP A 10 -9.65 -6.95 -45.67
CA TRP A 10 -9.39 -7.81 -44.52
C TRP A 10 -7.99 -8.41 -44.53
N GLN A 11 -7.44 -8.71 -45.71
CA GLN A 11 -6.08 -9.22 -45.81
C GLN A 11 -5.04 -8.18 -45.41
N ARG A 12 -5.24 -6.90 -45.77
CA ARG A 12 -4.37 -5.81 -45.29
C ARG A 12 -4.52 -5.59 -43.79
N GLU A 13 -5.74 -5.66 -43.28
CA GLU A 13 -6.02 -5.49 -41.85
C GLU A 13 -5.33 -6.58 -41.01
N VAL A 14 -5.42 -7.84 -41.44
CA VAL A 14 -4.73 -8.96 -40.77
C VAL A 14 -3.22 -8.76 -40.75
N VAL A 15 -2.63 -8.28 -41.84
CA VAL A 15 -1.19 -7.99 -41.89
C VAL A 15 -0.82 -6.86 -40.93
N ALA A 16 -1.60 -5.79 -40.89
CA ALA A 16 -1.36 -4.66 -39.99
C ALA A 16 -1.45 -5.09 -38.51
N LEU A 17 -2.48 -5.85 -38.15
CA LEU A 17 -2.65 -6.36 -36.79
C LEU A 17 -1.52 -7.29 -36.36
N ARG A 18 -1.04 -8.15 -37.27
CA ARG A 18 0.12 -9.02 -37.00
C ARG A 18 1.38 -8.20 -36.73
N GLN A 19 1.66 -7.19 -37.55
CA GLN A 19 2.80 -6.30 -37.35
C GLN A 19 2.72 -5.56 -36.02
N GLN A 20 1.52 -5.08 -35.64
CA GLN A 20 1.31 -4.46 -34.33
C GLN A 20 1.58 -5.42 -33.18
N LEU A 21 1.08 -6.66 -33.26
CA LEU A 21 1.31 -7.69 -32.26
C LEU A 21 2.81 -8.01 -32.12
N ASP A 22 3.50 -8.22 -33.23
CA ASP A 22 4.93 -8.54 -33.24
C ASP A 22 5.74 -7.40 -32.61
N SER A 23 5.41 -6.15 -32.95
CA SER A 23 6.05 -4.97 -32.37
C SER A 23 5.83 -4.84 -30.87
N LEU A 24 4.62 -5.18 -30.40
CA LEU A 24 4.27 -5.12 -28.98
C LEU A 24 5.00 -6.21 -28.18
N GLN A 25 5.07 -7.42 -28.74
CA GLN A 25 5.79 -8.53 -28.12
C GLN A 25 7.30 -8.27 -28.04
N GLU A 26 7.88 -7.72 -29.10
CA GLU A 26 9.27 -7.27 -29.12
C GLU A 26 9.53 -6.23 -28.03
N ASN A 27 8.67 -5.20 -27.96
CA ASN A 27 8.80 -4.15 -26.94
C ASN A 27 8.71 -4.72 -25.52
N HIS A 28 7.82 -5.69 -25.30
CA HIS A 28 7.69 -6.38 -24.02
C HIS A 28 8.97 -7.14 -23.66
N ARG A 29 9.55 -7.92 -24.60
CA ARG A 29 10.82 -8.62 -24.37
C ARG A 29 11.94 -7.65 -24.04
N GLN A 30 12.04 -6.54 -24.77
CA GLN A 30 13.04 -5.49 -24.51
C GLN A 30 12.86 -4.86 -23.13
N MET A 31 11.63 -4.51 -22.72
CA MET A 31 11.35 -4.02 -21.35
C MET A 31 11.73 -5.04 -20.27
N MET A 32 11.67 -6.34 -20.59
CA MET A 32 12.12 -7.42 -19.71
C MET A 32 13.64 -7.70 -19.78
N GLY A 33 14.39 -6.86 -20.50
CA GLY A 33 15.84 -6.99 -20.64
C GLY A 33 16.29 -8.07 -21.63
N GLN A 34 15.38 -8.54 -22.50
CA GLN A 34 15.66 -9.56 -23.51
C GLN A 34 15.87 -8.91 -24.88
N GLU A 35 16.58 -9.59 -25.78
CA GLU A 35 16.78 -9.17 -27.18
C GLU A 35 17.38 -7.75 -27.36
N LEU A 36 18.06 -7.26 -26.31
CA LEU A 36 18.75 -5.97 -26.27
C LEU A 36 19.86 -5.75 -27.30
N PRO A 37 20.60 -6.77 -27.79
CA PRO A 37 21.64 -6.56 -28.81
C PRO A 37 21.12 -5.95 -30.12
N GLY A 38 19.82 -6.01 -30.39
CA GLY A 38 19.18 -5.34 -31.53
C GLY A 38 18.94 -3.83 -31.34
N LEU A 39 19.11 -3.31 -30.13
CA LEU A 39 18.95 -1.89 -29.80
C LEU A 39 20.29 -1.16 -29.87
N GLY A 40 20.35 -0.07 -30.62
CA GLY A 40 21.47 0.87 -30.56
C GLY A 40 21.48 1.66 -29.24
N ALA A 41 22.57 2.38 -28.97
CA ALA A 41 22.75 3.16 -27.73
C ALA A 41 21.58 4.09 -27.39
N LYS A 42 21.01 4.77 -28.40
CA LYS A 42 19.83 5.64 -28.21
C LYS A 42 18.58 4.84 -27.81
N GLY A 43 18.40 3.65 -28.38
CA GLY A 43 17.28 2.75 -28.04
C GLY A 43 17.39 2.25 -26.61
N LEU A 44 18.59 1.85 -26.19
CA LEU A 44 18.87 1.44 -24.82
C LEU A 44 18.64 2.58 -23.82
N GLN A 45 19.09 3.81 -24.11
CA GLN A 45 18.84 4.96 -23.25
C GLN A 45 17.35 5.27 -23.10
N ASN A 46 16.58 5.17 -24.19
CA ASN A 46 15.14 5.37 -24.14
C ASN A 46 14.45 4.31 -23.27
N LEU A 47 14.87 3.05 -23.41
CA LEU A 47 14.35 1.94 -22.63
C LEU A 47 14.65 2.12 -21.14
N GLU A 48 15.88 2.50 -20.80
CA GLU A 48 16.29 2.82 -19.43
C GLU A 48 15.44 3.94 -18.84
N ASN A 49 15.29 5.05 -19.55
CA ASN A 49 14.47 6.17 -19.10
C ASN A 49 13.01 5.77 -18.87
N GLN A 50 12.43 4.95 -19.76
CA GLN A 50 11.07 4.45 -19.63
C GLN A 50 10.90 3.56 -18.40
N LEU A 51 11.85 2.64 -18.17
CA LEU A 51 11.86 1.78 -16.99
C LEU A 51 12.03 2.58 -15.71
N GLU A 52 12.95 3.56 -15.68
CA GLU A 52 13.17 4.41 -14.52
C GLU A 52 11.91 5.22 -14.16
N MET A 53 11.30 5.88 -15.15
CA MET A 53 10.09 6.67 -14.95
C MET A 53 8.93 5.80 -14.44
N SER A 54 8.73 4.62 -15.04
CA SER A 54 7.66 3.71 -14.61
C SER A 54 7.90 3.16 -13.20
N LEU A 55 9.13 2.78 -12.87
CA LEU A 55 9.52 2.30 -11.54
C LEU A 55 9.35 3.39 -10.48
N ARG A 56 9.76 4.62 -10.78
CA ARG A 56 9.51 5.79 -9.92
C ARG A 56 8.02 5.97 -9.66
N GLY A 57 7.19 5.91 -10.70
CA GLY A 57 5.73 6.02 -10.56
C GLY A 57 5.10 4.89 -9.74
N VAL A 58 5.60 3.65 -9.86
CA VAL A 58 5.17 2.52 -9.02
C VAL A 58 5.55 2.75 -7.55
N ARG A 59 6.80 3.14 -7.29
CA ARG A 59 7.28 3.44 -5.93
C ARG A 59 6.48 4.57 -5.28
N MET A 60 6.31 5.68 -5.97
CA MET A 60 5.52 6.82 -5.47
C MET A 60 4.08 6.42 -5.08
N ARG A 61 3.40 5.63 -5.92
CA ARG A 61 2.03 5.16 -5.61
C ARG A 61 2.00 4.22 -4.41
N LYS A 62 2.99 3.33 -4.29
CA LYS A 62 3.12 2.42 -3.16
C LYS A 62 3.37 3.20 -1.87
N ASP A 63 4.29 4.17 -1.91
CA ASP A 63 4.67 4.98 -0.75
C ASP A 63 3.49 5.86 -0.30
N GLN A 64 2.77 6.49 -1.24
CA GLN A 64 1.56 7.25 -0.92
C GLN A 64 0.51 6.38 -0.23
N ARG A 65 0.22 5.19 -0.77
CA ARG A 65 -0.73 4.26 -0.15
C ARG A 65 -0.32 3.85 1.26
N MET A 66 0.97 3.59 1.48
CA MET A 66 1.49 3.25 2.80
C MET A 66 1.35 4.42 3.78
N ILE A 67 1.65 5.64 3.34
CA ILE A 67 1.46 6.86 4.14
C ILE A 67 -0.01 7.02 4.53
N ASP A 68 -0.92 6.87 3.56
CA ASP A 68 -2.37 6.98 3.80
C ASP A 68 -2.84 5.93 4.83
N GLU A 69 -2.39 4.68 4.70
CA GLU A 69 -2.73 3.60 5.64
C GLU A 69 -2.18 3.88 7.04
N ILE A 70 -0.93 4.35 7.16
CA ILE A 70 -0.33 4.74 8.44
C ILE A 70 -1.14 5.87 9.10
N GLN A 71 -1.56 6.87 8.33
CA GLN A 71 -2.36 7.98 8.84
C GLN A 71 -3.73 7.52 9.33
N GLU A 72 -4.40 6.65 8.57
CA GLU A 72 -5.71 6.13 8.97
C GLU A 72 -5.62 5.24 10.20
N LEU A 73 -4.60 4.39 10.30
CA LEU A 73 -4.34 3.58 11.50
C LEU A 73 -4.03 4.45 12.71
N LYS A 74 -3.24 5.51 12.55
CA LYS A 74 -2.98 6.48 13.62
C LYS A 74 -4.26 7.15 14.11
N ARG A 75 -5.13 7.57 13.18
CA ARG A 75 -6.43 8.19 13.51
C ARG A 75 -7.33 7.24 14.28
N LYS A 76 -7.43 5.98 13.85
CA LYS A 76 -8.19 4.93 14.54
C LYS A 76 -7.60 4.64 15.94
N GLY A 77 -6.28 4.57 16.05
CA GLY A 77 -5.58 4.37 17.32
C GLY A 77 -5.91 5.48 18.32
N THR A 78 -5.85 6.75 17.89
CA THR A 78 -6.22 7.90 18.72
C THR A 78 -7.69 7.85 19.14
N PHE A 79 -8.60 7.57 18.21
CA PHE A 79 -10.04 7.48 18.52
C PHE A 79 -10.36 6.39 19.55
N ILE A 80 -9.81 5.19 19.38
CA ILE A 80 -9.99 4.08 20.34
C ILE A 80 -9.38 4.42 21.70
N HIS A 81 -8.25 5.12 21.72
CA HIS A 81 -7.64 5.57 22.96
C HIS A 81 -8.55 6.56 23.72
N GLU A 82 -9.09 7.55 23.03
CA GLU A 82 -10.02 8.52 23.60
C GLU A 82 -11.28 7.84 24.18
N GLU A 83 -11.88 6.92 23.43
CA GLU A 83 -13.04 6.15 23.87
C GLU A 83 -12.74 5.30 25.10
N ASN A 84 -11.60 4.60 25.12
CA ASN A 84 -11.17 3.81 26.27
C ASN A 84 -10.98 4.68 27.51
N VAL A 85 -10.35 5.85 27.39
CA VAL A 85 -10.18 6.79 28.51
C VAL A 85 -11.53 7.25 29.05
N GLU A 86 -12.49 7.57 28.18
CA GLU A 86 -13.83 7.97 28.60
C GLU A 86 -14.57 6.82 29.30
N LEU A 87 -14.47 5.59 28.80
CA LEU A 87 -15.07 4.41 29.42
C LEU A 87 -14.46 4.12 30.80
N TYR A 88 -13.13 4.18 30.94
CA TYR A 88 -12.48 4.03 32.24
C TYR A 88 -12.98 5.05 33.25
N LYS A 89 -13.08 6.33 32.83
CA LYS A 89 -13.62 7.40 33.68
C LYS A 89 -15.05 7.10 34.13
N LYS A 90 -15.93 6.72 33.20
CA LYS A 90 -17.33 6.36 33.52
C LYS A 90 -17.41 5.19 34.49
N VAL A 91 -16.62 4.14 34.29
CA VAL A 91 -16.59 2.97 35.19
C VAL A 91 -16.15 3.37 36.60
N HIS A 92 -15.13 4.23 36.73
CA HIS A 92 -14.68 4.73 38.03
C HIS A 92 -15.73 5.62 38.72
N GLU A 93 -16.40 6.50 37.97
CA GLU A 93 -17.47 7.34 38.49
C GLU A 93 -18.67 6.53 38.98
N GLU A 94 -19.10 5.51 38.24
CA GLU A 94 -20.21 4.64 38.65
C GLU A 94 -19.84 3.76 39.86
N ARG A 95 -18.59 3.30 39.95
CA ARG A 95 -18.08 2.58 41.12
C ARG A 95 -18.04 3.46 42.38
N ALA A 96 -17.68 4.73 42.25
CA ALA A 96 -17.68 5.69 43.35
C ALA A 96 -19.10 5.99 43.86
N LYS A 97 -20.11 5.98 42.98
CA LYS A 97 -21.52 6.20 43.33
C LYS A 97 -22.18 4.97 43.96
N ASN A 98 -21.82 3.77 43.50
CA ASN A 98 -22.51 2.53 43.90
C ASN A 98 -21.95 1.84 45.16
N GLY A 99 -20.96 2.41 45.84
CA GLY A 99 -20.55 1.99 47.19
C GLY A 99 -20.10 0.52 47.33
N THR A 100 -19.70 -0.15 46.24
CA THR A 100 -19.24 -1.54 46.29
C THR A 100 -17.72 -1.63 46.29
N ASN A 101 -17.22 -1.92 47.49
CA ASN A 101 -15.90 -2.47 47.77
C ASN A 101 -15.68 -3.78 46.97
N MET A 102 -14.79 -3.76 45.99
CA MET A 102 -14.15 -4.95 45.43
C MET A 102 -12.67 -4.62 45.19
N ASP A 103 -11.93 -4.51 46.26
CA ASP A 103 -10.45 -4.51 46.31
C ASP A 103 -9.85 -5.88 45.89
N SER A 104 -10.60 -6.72 45.15
CA SER A 104 -10.23 -8.12 44.88
C SER A 104 -10.42 -8.60 43.43
N LEU A 105 -10.65 -7.70 42.47
CA LEU A 105 -10.67 -8.05 41.04
C LEU A 105 -9.68 -7.24 40.18
N LEU A 106 -8.62 -6.72 40.79
CA LEU A 106 -7.37 -6.43 40.09
C LEU A 106 -6.28 -7.46 40.39
N THR A 107 -6.56 -8.51 41.17
CA THR A 107 -5.52 -9.38 41.73
C THR A 107 -5.45 -10.79 41.16
N ASN A 108 -6.35 -11.21 40.27
CA ASN A 108 -6.27 -12.57 39.70
C ASN A 108 -6.63 -12.58 38.20
N GLY A 109 -5.64 -12.33 37.35
CA GLY A 109 -5.75 -12.62 35.92
C GLY A 109 -4.95 -11.69 35.01
N LEU A 110 -3.66 -11.46 35.30
CA LEU A 110 -2.57 -11.31 34.33
C LEU A 110 -1.27 -11.18 35.15
N ASP A 111 -0.83 -12.31 35.69
CA ASP A 111 0.58 -12.50 36.05
C ASP A 111 1.37 -12.69 34.75
N ILE A 112 1.76 -11.56 34.15
CA ILE A 112 2.97 -11.44 33.34
C ILE A 112 3.70 -10.23 33.91
N GLY A 113 4.51 -10.51 34.95
CA GLY A 113 5.73 -9.81 35.32
C GLY A 113 5.76 -8.30 35.18
N ASP A 114 5.72 -7.62 36.32
CA ASP A 114 6.51 -6.43 36.64
C ASP A 114 7.04 -5.63 35.43
N ALA A 115 6.15 -4.81 34.89
CA ALA A 115 6.51 -3.52 34.35
C ALA A 115 5.47 -2.54 34.84
N SER A 116 5.81 -1.83 35.92
CA SER A 116 5.32 -0.48 36.22
C SER A 116 4.54 0.13 35.06
N SER A 117 3.22 0.33 35.26
CA SER A 117 2.45 1.45 34.72
C SER A 117 3.01 2.02 33.41
N VAL A 118 2.71 1.38 32.28
CA VAL A 118 2.83 2.06 31.00
C VAL A 118 1.42 2.53 30.64
N PRO A 119 1.07 3.80 30.89
CA PRO A 119 -0.14 4.34 30.32
C PRO A 119 -0.01 4.19 28.81
N VAL A 120 -1.10 3.82 28.13
CA VAL A 120 -1.15 3.68 26.65
C VAL A 120 -0.58 4.91 25.92
N GLN A 121 -0.45 6.05 26.62
CA GLN A 121 0.33 7.23 26.21
C GLN A 121 1.77 6.94 25.76
N GLN A 122 2.43 5.87 26.21
CA GLN A 122 3.83 5.58 25.87
C GLN A 122 4.02 4.81 24.55
N ILE A 123 2.93 4.41 23.88
CA ILE A 123 2.99 3.77 22.55
C ILE A 123 3.06 4.84 21.42
N TYR A 124 2.90 6.13 21.76
CA TYR A 124 2.94 7.26 20.83
C TYR A 124 4.11 8.22 21.13
N GLU A 125 5.35 7.74 21.26
CA GLU A 125 6.49 8.63 21.00
C GLU A 125 6.70 8.75 19.49
N PRO A 126 6.71 9.96 18.89
CA PRO A 126 7.06 10.12 17.49
C PRO A 126 8.51 9.67 17.33
N LEU A 127 8.77 8.75 16.41
CA LEU A 127 10.12 8.46 15.94
C LEU A 127 10.68 9.76 15.32
N THR A 128 11.32 10.60 16.13
CA THR A 128 12.12 11.70 15.61
C THR A 128 13.39 11.09 15.03
N SER A 129 13.42 11.10 13.71
CA SER A 129 14.55 10.72 12.85
C SER A 129 15.87 11.32 13.32
N GLY A 130 16.87 10.45 13.49
CA GLY A 130 18.29 10.80 13.35
C GLY A 130 18.77 10.60 11.93
#